data_AF-A0A0E3PAZ9-F1
#
_entry.id   AF-A0A0E3PAZ9-F1
#
_cell.length_a   1.000
_cell.length_b   1.000
_cell.length_c   1.000
_cell.angle_alpha   90.00
_cell.angle_beta   90.00
_cell.angle_gamma   90.00
#
_symmetry.space_group_name_H-M   'P 1'
#
loop_
_entity.id
_entity.type
_entity.pdbx_description
1 polymer ?
#
loop_
_entity_poly.entity_id
_entity_poly.type
_entity_poly.pdbx_seq_one_letter_code
_entity_poly.pdbx_strand_id
1 'polypeptide(L)'
;MFWSKNSIIKKVSSISNTLDDISADIFYGISTDSEYLHKLNLSEEDSPETPYKCLGLNRGINLEREMVHPFIDSAMSNEYAVHPSSFCFMLPYELKAEGLKKEFRLLEPEELKERYPLTYARITKFKNNFKHDFTALSPEDYSVGGCKLLQYLNTPKIIVSDHYSFQASFDPSGNYLFENGCGIVLQDSSRYFYVLAALNSSISRVFSEICQNNRLYNGSLTPTILKRFPLVFPDEKNLESLISILSSYLTYIHGQIYRNASPDISESEYYELLKFYERIVNLLVLDTYFTKDLDPRFLEILEVNIMPSGGYPERSGFSGSEDPRSFMDKLQVIKQNILDTPDFGKCRFNSEFTNILATLKNNGVW
;
A
#
# COMPACT_ATOMS: atom_id res chain seq x y z
N MET A 1 24.70 -24.12 10.75
CA MET A 1 24.39 -23.36 11.98
C MET A 1 22.87 -23.34 12.15
N PHE A 2 22.32 -23.49 13.36
CA PHE A 2 20.87 -23.45 13.59
C PHE A 2 20.47 -22.03 14.01
N TRP A 3 19.66 -21.36 13.19
CA TRP A 3 19.07 -20.06 13.45
C TRP A 3 17.87 -20.19 14.38
N SER A 4 18.02 -19.66 15.59
CA SER A 4 16.91 -19.42 16.51
C SER A 4 16.17 -18.12 16.18
N LYS A 5 14.93 -17.98 16.66
CA LYS A 5 14.17 -16.71 16.58
C LYS A 5 15.00 -15.51 17.06
N ASN A 6 15.70 -15.65 18.19
CA ASN A 6 16.53 -14.59 18.77
C ASN A 6 17.74 -14.24 17.88
N SER A 7 18.35 -15.22 17.20
CA SER A 7 19.45 -14.94 16.27
C SER A 7 18.98 -14.17 15.03
N ILE A 8 17.80 -14.48 14.51
CA ILE A 8 17.16 -13.76 13.40
C ILE A 8 16.87 -12.31 13.82
N ILE A 9 16.20 -12.12 14.97
CA ILE A 9 15.90 -10.80 15.54
C ILE A 9 17.17 -9.98 15.72
N LYS A 10 18.22 -10.57 16.30
CA LYS A 10 19.50 -9.89 16.54
C LYS A 10 20.17 -9.46 15.22
N LYS A 11 20.18 -10.33 14.22
CA LYS A 11 20.75 -10.03 12.89
C LYS A 11 20.01 -8.88 12.22
N VAL A 12 18.68 -8.94 12.21
CA VAL A 12 17.85 -7.88 11.58
C VAL A 12 17.95 -6.57 12.36
N SER A 13 17.98 -6.61 13.69
CA SER A 13 18.17 -5.41 14.54
C SER A 13 19.55 -4.75 14.39
N SER A 14 20.57 -5.47 13.90
CA SER A 14 21.91 -4.92 13.70
C SER A 14 22.10 -4.21 12.35
N ILE A 15 21.08 -4.20 11.49
CA ILE A 15 21.11 -3.49 10.22
C ILE A 15 21.05 -1.99 10.50
N SER A 16 22.04 -1.24 10.03
CA SER A 16 22.16 0.20 10.23
C SER A 16 21.25 1.01 9.31
N ASN A 17 21.06 0.55 8.08
CA ASN A 17 20.24 1.21 7.08
C ASN A 17 18.77 0.99 7.39
N THR A 18 18.01 2.08 7.31
CA THR A 18 16.60 2.11 7.66
C THR A 18 15.78 2.71 6.53
N LEU A 19 14.46 2.56 6.64
CA LEU A 19 13.53 3.16 5.71
C LEU A 19 13.62 4.70 5.72
N ASP A 20 13.96 5.33 6.86
CA ASP A 20 14.14 6.78 6.95
C ASP A 20 15.25 7.28 6.02
N ASP A 21 16.33 6.51 5.86
CA ASP A 21 17.50 6.91 5.07
C ASP A 21 17.19 7.12 3.58
N ILE A 22 16.14 6.48 3.06
CA ILE A 22 15.73 6.56 1.65
C ILE A 22 14.39 7.27 1.43
N SER A 23 13.71 7.62 2.52
CA SER A 23 12.40 8.25 2.46
C SER A 23 12.54 9.76 2.32
N ALA A 24 11.72 10.38 1.49
CA ALA A 24 11.53 11.82 1.50
C ALA A 24 10.71 12.23 2.73
N ASP A 25 9.67 11.46 3.08
CA ASP A 25 8.93 11.59 4.33
C ASP A 25 8.18 10.29 4.67
N ILE A 26 7.91 10.13 5.97
CA ILE A 26 7.00 9.11 6.51
C ILE A 26 6.03 9.84 7.43
N PHE A 27 4.73 9.66 7.21
CA PHE A 27 3.70 10.48 7.84
C PHE A 27 2.44 9.69 8.20
N TYR A 28 1.68 10.22 9.16
CA TYR A 28 0.38 9.67 9.57
C TYR A 28 -0.70 9.91 8.52
N GLY A 29 -1.76 9.11 8.62
CA GLY A 29 -3.02 9.36 7.94
C GLY A 29 -3.70 10.68 8.34
N ILE A 30 -4.85 10.93 7.73
CA ILE A 30 -5.74 12.02 8.15
C ILE A 30 -6.30 11.72 9.54
N SER A 31 -6.64 12.77 10.29
CA SER A 31 -7.30 12.67 11.58
C SER A 31 -8.44 13.68 11.64
N THR A 32 -9.63 13.27 12.06
CA THR A 32 -10.77 14.17 12.18
C THR A 32 -11.62 13.80 13.37
N ASP A 33 -12.11 14.81 14.11
CA ASP A 33 -13.10 14.63 15.16
C ASP A 33 -14.53 14.50 14.61
N SER A 34 -14.68 14.56 13.27
CA SER A 34 -15.97 14.57 12.57
C SER A 34 -15.98 13.58 11.42
N GLU A 35 -15.65 12.30 11.68
CA GLU A 35 -15.66 11.22 10.67
C GLU A 35 -16.97 11.20 9.86
N TYR A 36 -18.12 11.37 10.51
CA TYR A 36 -19.44 11.41 9.86
C TYR A 36 -19.64 12.57 8.87
N LEU A 37 -18.90 13.67 9.03
CA LEU A 37 -18.93 14.78 8.06
C LEU A 37 -18.15 14.40 6.80
N HIS A 38 -16.95 13.86 7.00
CA HIS A 38 -15.99 13.70 5.92
C HIS A 38 -16.06 12.35 5.21
N LYS A 39 -16.26 11.25 5.94
CA LYS A 39 -16.29 9.90 5.38
C LYS A 39 -17.65 9.62 4.75
N LEU A 40 -17.61 9.19 3.50
CA LEU A 40 -18.74 8.97 2.62
C LEU A 40 -18.69 7.53 2.08
N ASN A 41 -19.83 6.97 1.75
CA ASN A 41 -19.95 5.67 1.10
C ASN A 41 -20.48 5.87 -0.33
N LEU A 42 -19.87 5.22 -1.31
CA LEU A 42 -20.34 5.16 -2.69
C LEU A 42 -21.62 4.32 -2.71
N SER A 43 -22.69 4.84 -3.30
CA SER A 43 -23.90 4.05 -3.50
C SER A 43 -23.66 3.04 -4.62
N GLU A 44 -24.08 1.79 -4.42
CA GLU A 44 -23.86 0.61 -5.30
C GLU A 44 -24.42 0.74 -6.73
N GLU A 45 -25.06 1.84 -7.09
CA GLU A 45 -25.57 2.06 -8.45
C GLU A 45 -24.50 2.76 -9.29
N ASP A 46 -23.90 2.03 -10.24
CA ASP A 46 -22.89 2.50 -11.20
C ASP A 46 -23.47 3.54 -12.19
N SER A 47 -23.77 4.74 -11.70
CA SER A 47 -24.10 5.88 -12.54
C SER A 47 -23.20 7.07 -12.21
N PRO A 48 -22.87 7.92 -13.19
CA PRO A 48 -22.14 9.16 -12.94
C PRO A 48 -22.91 10.12 -12.01
N GLU A 49 -24.22 9.94 -11.86
CA GLU A 49 -25.11 10.81 -11.08
C GLU A 49 -25.43 10.26 -9.70
N THR A 50 -24.78 9.15 -9.30
CA THR A 50 -25.18 8.45 -8.09
C THR A 50 -24.79 9.23 -6.85
N PRO A 51 -25.75 9.53 -5.95
CA PRO A 51 -25.46 10.27 -4.74
C PRO A 51 -24.57 9.45 -3.80
N TYR A 52 -23.66 10.13 -3.11
CA TYR A 52 -22.92 9.55 -1.99
C TYR A 52 -23.88 9.24 -0.84
N LYS A 53 -23.56 8.26 0.00
CA LYS A 53 -24.29 7.97 1.24
C LYS A 53 -23.44 8.41 2.42
N CYS A 54 -24.03 9.21 3.30
CA CYS A 54 -23.36 9.61 4.53
C CYS A 54 -23.39 8.45 5.54
N LEU A 55 -22.26 8.19 6.20
CA LEU A 55 -22.21 7.26 7.33
C LEU A 55 -23.24 7.73 8.38
N GLY A 56 -24.12 6.83 8.83
CA GLY A 56 -25.12 7.12 9.87
C GLY A 56 -26.42 7.83 9.44
N LEU A 57 -26.52 8.35 8.21
CA LEU A 57 -27.74 9.06 7.76
C LEU A 57 -28.58 8.31 6.71
N ASN A 58 -28.06 7.21 6.12
CA ASN A 58 -28.75 6.39 5.09
C ASN A 58 -29.50 7.19 4.01
N ARG A 59 -29.01 8.40 3.70
CA ARG A 59 -29.59 9.30 2.70
C ARG A 59 -28.52 9.64 1.67
N GLY A 60 -28.95 9.69 0.42
CA GLY A 60 -28.15 10.18 -0.69
C GLY A 60 -27.82 11.67 -0.52
N ILE A 61 -26.59 12.04 -0.84
CA ILE A 61 -26.09 13.41 -0.89
C ILE A 61 -25.36 13.62 -2.21
N ASN A 62 -25.50 14.82 -2.78
CA ASN A 62 -24.70 15.24 -3.93
C ASN A 62 -23.57 16.13 -3.43
N LEU A 63 -22.38 15.93 -3.99
CA LEU A 63 -21.19 16.72 -3.71
C LEU A 63 -20.40 16.92 -5.00
N GLU A 64 -19.66 18.01 -5.07
CA GLU A 64 -18.70 18.25 -6.14
C GLU A 64 -17.59 17.20 -6.06
N ARG A 65 -17.38 16.45 -7.16
CA ARG A 65 -16.43 15.32 -7.20
C ARG A 65 -15.00 15.73 -6.86
N GLU A 66 -14.63 16.95 -7.19
CA GLU A 66 -13.30 17.53 -6.93
C GLU A 66 -12.99 17.61 -5.43
N MET A 67 -14.02 17.64 -4.58
CA MET A 67 -13.89 17.65 -3.12
C MET A 67 -13.83 16.24 -2.54
N VAL A 68 -13.99 15.18 -3.35
CA VAL A 68 -14.13 13.80 -2.88
C VAL A 68 -12.96 12.95 -3.37
N HIS A 69 -12.24 12.38 -2.41
CA HIS A 69 -11.07 11.55 -2.66
C HIS A 69 -11.34 10.10 -2.28
N PRO A 70 -10.75 9.12 -2.98
CA PRO A 70 -10.88 7.72 -2.60
C PRO A 70 -10.21 7.49 -1.23
N PHE A 71 -10.80 6.60 -0.43
CA PHE A 71 -10.35 6.30 0.92
C PHE A 71 -9.99 4.82 1.05
N ILE A 72 -8.91 4.52 1.76
CA ILE A 72 -8.51 3.14 2.07
C ILE A 72 -9.19 2.71 3.35
N ASP A 73 -9.93 1.61 3.26
CA ASP A 73 -10.44 0.95 4.45
C ASP A 73 -9.34 0.08 5.07
N SER A 74 -8.88 0.48 6.26
CA SER A 74 -7.89 -0.26 7.01
C SER A 74 -8.44 -1.59 7.54
N ALA A 75 -9.74 -1.89 7.46
CA ALA A 75 -10.27 -3.23 7.78
C ALA A 75 -9.96 -4.27 6.69
N MET A 76 -9.71 -3.84 5.44
CA MET A 76 -9.44 -4.72 4.32
C MET A 76 -7.95 -5.05 4.21
N SER A 77 -7.64 -6.18 3.57
CA SER A 77 -6.25 -6.49 3.20
C SER A 77 -5.80 -5.55 2.09
N ASN A 78 -4.67 -4.88 2.29
CA ASN A 78 -4.08 -3.95 1.32
C ASN A 78 -2.65 -4.37 0.99
N GLU A 79 -2.43 -5.67 0.81
CA GLU A 79 -1.10 -6.19 0.46
C GLU A 79 -0.80 -5.90 -1.01
N TYR A 80 0.38 -5.32 -1.25
CA TYR A 80 0.92 -4.85 -2.52
C TYR A 80 0.09 -3.78 -3.24
N ALA A 81 -1.22 -3.93 -3.37
CA ALA A 81 -2.13 -3.00 -4.03
C ALA A 81 -3.16 -2.43 -3.06
N VAL A 82 -3.65 -1.23 -3.37
CA VAL A 82 -4.78 -0.65 -2.65
C VAL A 82 -6.05 -1.42 -2.97
N HIS A 83 -6.72 -1.93 -1.94
CA HIS A 83 -8.03 -2.55 -2.10
C HIS A 83 -9.07 -1.45 -2.37
N PRO A 84 -9.83 -1.51 -3.47
CA PRO A 84 -10.92 -0.58 -3.69
C PRO A 84 -11.90 -0.68 -2.52
N SER A 85 -12.17 0.43 -1.86
CA SER A 85 -13.22 0.51 -0.85
C SER A 85 -14.41 1.28 -1.43
N SER A 86 -15.60 1.02 -0.89
CA SER A 86 -16.75 1.87 -1.17
C SER A 86 -16.65 3.22 -0.45
N PHE A 87 -15.65 3.43 0.41
CA PHE A 87 -15.49 4.68 1.12
C PHE A 87 -14.72 5.72 0.29
N CYS A 88 -15.19 6.95 0.41
CA CYS A 88 -14.49 8.13 -0.04
C CYS A 88 -14.52 9.18 1.07
N PHE A 89 -13.75 10.24 0.90
CA PHE A 89 -13.58 11.25 1.94
C PHE A 89 -13.61 12.65 1.34
N MET A 90 -14.42 13.51 1.95
CA MET A 90 -14.62 14.89 1.53
C MET A 90 -13.53 15.78 2.12
N LEU A 91 -12.73 16.42 1.26
CA LEU A 91 -11.69 17.37 1.63
C LEU A 91 -11.95 18.74 0.97
N PRO A 92 -12.40 19.75 1.74
CA PRO A 92 -12.58 21.12 1.26
C PRO A 92 -11.25 21.90 1.22
N TYR A 93 -10.25 21.35 0.51
CA TYR A 93 -8.91 21.90 0.42
C TYR A 93 -8.53 22.20 -1.03
N GLU A 94 -7.75 23.26 -1.22
CA GLU A 94 -7.14 23.61 -2.49
C GLU A 94 -5.68 23.15 -2.51
N LEU A 95 -5.34 22.35 -3.52
CA LEU A 95 -3.98 21.89 -3.78
C LEU A 95 -3.30 22.86 -4.75
N LYS A 96 -2.18 23.45 -4.36
CA LYS A 96 -1.32 24.21 -5.26
C LYS A 96 -0.23 23.29 -5.82
N ALA A 97 -0.12 23.23 -7.13
CA ALA A 97 0.73 22.27 -7.82
C ALA A 97 2.16 22.79 -8.00
N GLU A 98 3.02 22.63 -6.98
CA GLU A 98 4.46 22.79 -7.14
C GLU A 98 5.23 21.74 -6.31
N GLY A 99 6.22 21.08 -6.93
CA GLY A 99 7.15 20.16 -6.26
C GLY A 99 6.58 18.81 -5.79
N LEU A 100 7.44 18.01 -5.13
CA LEU A 100 7.08 16.72 -4.50
C LEU A 100 6.13 16.92 -3.31
N LYS A 101 6.40 17.98 -2.53
CA LYS A 101 5.64 18.40 -1.35
C LYS A 101 4.80 19.61 -1.73
N LYS A 102 3.49 19.41 -1.79
CA LYS A 102 2.53 20.40 -2.28
C LYS A 102 2.10 21.32 -1.17
N GLU A 103 1.83 22.57 -1.52
CA GLU A 103 1.11 23.49 -0.64
C GLU A 103 -0.38 23.16 -0.71
N PHE A 104 -0.99 23.01 0.46
CA PHE A 104 -2.43 22.81 0.59
C PHE A 104 -3.00 23.94 1.45
N ARG A 105 -4.16 24.43 1.06
CA ARG A 105 -4.86 25.51 1.76
C ARG A 105 -6.30 25.09 2.01
N LEU A 106 -6.76 25.28 3.24
CA LEU A 106 -8.18 25.11 3.56
C LEU A 106 -8.97 26.21 2.84
N LEU A 107 -10.04 25.84 2.15
CA LEU A 107 -10.91 26.82 1.49
C LEU A 107 -11.67 27.61 2.57
N GLU A 108 -11.77 28.93 2.40
CA GLU A 108 -12.57 29.76 3.30
C GLU A 108 -14.08 29.55 3.06
N PRO A 109 -14.96 29.77 4.05
CA PRO A 109 -16.40 29.50 3.91
C PRO A 109 -17.05 30.19 2.71
N GLU A 110 -16.66 31.44 2.44
CA GLU A 110 -17.16 32.24 1.32
C GLU A 110 -16.71 31.65 -0.03
N GLU A 111 -15.44 31.24 -0.15
CA GLU A 111 -14.91 30.59 -1.35
C GLU A 111 -15.61 29.25 -1.59
N LEU A 112 -15.82 28.48 -0.52
CA LEU A 112 -16.51 27.20 -0.55
C LEU A 112 -17.97 27.38 -0.98
N LYS A 113 -18.64 28.42 -0.47
CA LYS A 113 -20.02 28.76 -0.85
C LYS A 113 -20.16 29.13 -2.32
N GLU A 114 -19.19 29.88 -2.86
CA GLU A 114 -19.21 30.34 -4.25
C GLU A 114 -18.86 29.23 -5.23
N ARG A 115 -17.80 28.46 -4.96
CA ARG A 115 -17.24 27.45 -5.89
C ARG A 115 -17.82 26.05 -5.69
N TYR A 116 -18.17 25.69 -4.46
CA TYR A 116 -18.58 24.34 -4.05
C TYR A 116 -19.86 24.38 -3.18
N PRO A 117 -20.98 24.93 -3.71
CA PRO A 117 -22.18 25.21 -2.93
C PRO A 117 -22.83 23.97 -2.30
N LEU A 118 -22.70 22.78 -2.91
CA LEU A 118 -23.25 21.52 -2.35
C LEU A 118 -22.45 21.09 -1.12
N THR A 119 -21.12 21.15 -1.20
CA THR A 119 -20.21 20.90 -0.07
C THR A 119 -20.47 21.89 1.06
N TYR A 120 -20.57 23.19 0.78
CA TYR A 120 -20.92 24.21 1.78
C TYR A 120 -22.27 23.91 2.47
N ALA A 121 -23.30 23.60 1.68
CA ALA A 121 -24.62 23.29 2.21
C ALA A 121 -24.61 22.03 3.10
N ARG A 122 -23.80 21.02 2.75
CA ARG A 122 -23.60 19.82 3.56
C ARG A 122 -23.00 20.15 4.91
N ILE A 123 -21.88 20.88 4.94
CA ILE A 123 -21.19 21.21 6.19
C ILE A 123 -22.12 22.03 7.10
N THR A 124 -22.81 23.03 6.54
CA THR A 124 -23.81 23.83 7.26
C THR A 124 -24.89 22.95 7.87
N LYS A 125 -25.47 22.04 7.07
CA LYS A 125 -26.52 21.13 7.53
C LYS A 125 -26.01 20.17 8.61
N PHE A 126 -24.78 19.69 8.50
CA PHE A 126 -24.15 18.83 9.49
C PHE A 126 -23.94 19.59 10.81
N LYS A 127 -23.36 20.80 10.76
CA LYS A 127 -23.17 21.67 11.93
C LYS A 127 -24.48 21.97 12.65
N ASN A 128 -25.51 22.40 11.92
CA ASN A 128 -26.82 22.72 12.50
C ASN A 128 -27.49 21.49 13.16
N ASN A 129 -27.39 20.31 12.53
CA ASN A 129 -28.15 19.13 12.97
C ASN A 129 -27.42 18.30 14.03
N PHE A 130 -26.09 18.21 13.98
CA PHE A 130 -25.31 17.36 14.89
C PHE A 130 -24.59 18.16 15.98
N LYS A 131 -24.06 19.34 15.66
CA LYS A 131 -23.41 20.21 16.65
C LYS A 131 -24.41 21.16 17.32
N HIS A 132 -25.64 21.27 16.79
CA HIS A 132 -26.67 22.22 17.23
C HIS A 132 -26.18 23.67 17.27
N ASP A 133 -25.25 23.99 16.37
CA ASP A 133 -24.64 25.31 16.23
C ASP A 133 -25.15 25.96 14.95
N PHE A 134 -25.79 27.11 15.08
CA PHE A 134 -26.40 27.89 13.99
C PHE A 134 -25.59 29.14 13.63
N THR A 135 -24.39 29.28 14.18
CA THR A 135 -23.46 30.35 13.80
C THR A 135 -22.98 30.15 12.36
N ALA A 136 -22.44 31.22 11.75
CA ALA A 136 -21.81 31.14 10.43
C ALA A 136 -20.74 30.04 10.41
N LEU A 137 -20.54 29.41 9.25
CA LEU A 137 -19.46 28.44 9.09
C LEU A 137 -18.12 29.14 9.29
N SER A 138 -17.21 28.47 10.00
CA SER A 138 -15.80 28.84 10.07
C SER A 138 -14.93 27.68 9.58
N PRO A 139 -13.67 27.93 9.18
CA PRO A 139 -12.78 26.88 8.69
C PRO A 139 -12.61 25.69 9.66
N GLU A 140 -12.67 25.96 10.97
CA GLU A 140 -12.54 24.93 12.01
C GLU A 140 -13.67 23.89 11.96
N ASP A 141 -14.84 24.25 11.43
CA ASP A 141 -16.00 23.35 11.36
C ASP A 141 -15.78 22.12 10.47
N TYR A 142 -14.84 22.22 9.52
CA TYR A 142 -14.54 21.21 8.51
C TYR A 142 -13.04 20.99 8.28
N SER A 143 -12.20 21.55 9.13
CA SER A 143 -10.76 21.29 9.11
C SER A 143 -10.48 19.83 9.51
N VAL A 144 -9.37 19.28 9.01
CA VAL A 144 -8.90 17.94 9.36
C VAL A 144 -7.42 18.03 9.72
N GLY A 145 -6.99 17.21 10.67
CA GLY A 145 -5.59 16.97 10.95
C GLY A 145 -4.92 16.11 9.86
N GLY A 146 -3.62 15.89 9.99
CA GLY A 146 -2.85 15.12 9.00
C GLY A 146 -2.29 15.97 7.85
N CYS A 147 -1.89 17.21 8.14
CA CYS A 147 -1.29 18.17 7.22
C CYS A 147 -0.25 17.57 6.26
N LYS A 148 0.58 16.63 6.75
CA LYS A 148 1.61 16.00 5.91
C LYS A 148 1.02 15.14 4.79
N LEU A 149 -0.04 14.37 5.06
CA LEU A 149 -0.68 13.55 4.04
C LEU A 149 -1.21 14.42 2.90
N LEU A 150 -1.84 15.56 3.24
CA LEU A 150 -2.36 16.50 2.25
C LEU A 150 -1.26 17.08 1.35
N GLN A 151 -0.03 17.25 1.86
CA GLN A 151 1.14 17.68 1.07
C GLN A 151 1.57 16.66 0.02
N TYR A 152 1.19 15.39 0.19
CA TYR A 152 1.54 14.29 -0.73
C TYR A 152 0.33 13.74 -1.49
N LEU A 153 -0.79 14.46 -1.49
CA LEU A 153 -1.91 14.16 -2.39
C LEU A 153 -1.46 14.24 -3.84
N ASN A 154 -1.87 13.28 -4.66
CA ASN A 154 -1.46 13.09 -6.05
C ASN A 154 0.07 12.93 -6.21
N THR A 155 0.77 12.42 -5.19
CA THR A 155 2.18 11.99 -5.25
C THR A 155 2.23 10.48 -4.97
N PRO A 156 2.89 9.67 -5.82
CA PRO A 156 2.99 8.23 -5.60
C PRO A 156 3.54 7.93 -4.21
N LYS A 157 2.95 6.96 -3.51
CA LYS A 157 3.29 6.65 -2.12
C LYS A 157 2.99 5.20 -1.78
N ILE A 158 3.73 4.64 -0.82
CA ILE A 158 3.37 3.38 -0.16
C ILE A 158 2.51 3.71 1.07
N ILE A 159 1.46 2.94 1.30
CA ILE A 159 0.59 3.06 2.47
C ILE A 159 0.69 1.77 3.26
N VAL A 160 1.16 1.88 4.51
CA VAL A 160 1.27 0.76 5.44
C VAL A 160 0.13 0.84 6.44
N SER A 161 -0.81 -0.09 6.33
CA SER A 161 -1.97 -0.18 7.23
C SER A 161 -1.56 -0.77 8.58
N ASP A 162 -2.21 -0.27 9.64
CA ASP A 162 -2.00 -0.70 11.02
C ASP A 162 -2.67 -2.07 11.27
N HIS A 163 -2.05 -3.14 10.75
CA HIS A 163 -2.46 -4.54 10.91
C HIS A 163 -1.40 -5.36 11.63
N TYR A 164 -1.78 -6.54 12.15
CA TYR A 164 -0.90 -7.43 12.94
C TYR A 164 0.47 -7.72 12.30
N SER A 165 0.57 -7.71 10.97
CA SER A 165 1.80 -8.03 10.23
C SER A 165 2.38 -6.91 9.37
N PHE A 166 1.90 -5.66 9.49
CA PHE A 166 2.17 -4.56 8.55
C PHE A 166 1.85 -4.95 7.10
N GLN A 167 0.76 -4.42 6.54
CA GLN A 167 0.43 -4.64 5.14
C GLN A 167 0.70 -3.35 4.37
N ALA A 168 1.53 -3.45 3.35
CA ALA A 168 1.93 -2.29 2.54
C ALA A 168 1.31 -2.38 1.15
N SER A 169 0.64 -1.31 0.74
CA SER A 169 0.11 -1.13 -0.62
C SER A 169 0.82 0.01 -1.33
N PHE A 170 0.93 -0.07 -2.65
CA PHE A 170 1.39 1.04 -3.47
C PHE A 170 0.20 1.80 -4.06
N ASP A 171 0.15 3.11 -3.79
CA ASP A 171 -0.74 4.06 -4.44
C ASP A 171 0.05 4.82 -5.52
N PRO A 172 0.03 4.35 -6.78
CA PRO A 172 0.77 4.98 -7.86
C PRO A 172 0.23 6.38 -8.21
N SER A 173 -1.06 6.63 -7.96
CA SER A 173 -1.68 7.92 -8.26
C SER A 173 -1.42 8.96 -7.19
N GLY A 174 -1.23 8.52 -5.95
CA GLY A 174 -1.15 9.38 -4.79
C GLY A 174 -2.49 9.93 -4.30
N ASN A 175 -3.63 9.48 -4.86
CA ASN A 175 -4.94 10.08 -4.61
C ASN A 175 -5.66 9.47 -3.40
N TYR A 176 -5.21 8.32 -2.90
CA TYR A 176 -5.87 7.65 -1.80
C TYR A 176 -5.54 8.30 -0.47
N LEU A 177 -6.59 8.52 0.32
CA LEU A 177 -6.54 8.92 1.71
C LEU A 177 -6.63 7.70 2.62
N PHE A 178 -6.08 7.81 3.83
CA PHE A 178 -6.15 6.78 4.87
C PHE A 178 -6.08 7.46 6.24
N GLU A 179 -6.66 6.84 7.25
CA GLU A 179 -6.67 7.35 8.63
C GLU A 179 -5.65 6.60 9.49
N ASN A 180 -5.78 5.29 9.57
CA ASN A 180 -4.87 4.44 10.34
C ASN A 180 -3.68 3.99 9.49
N GLY A 181 -2.48 4.01 10.09
CA GLY A 181 -1.24 3.61 9.44
C GLY A 181 -0.36 4.78 9.00
N CYS A 182 0.55 4.50 8.08
CA CYS A 182 1.59 5.44 7.65
C CYS A 182 1.73 5.49 6.13
N GLY A 183 1.93 6.69 5.60
CA GLY A 183 2.34 6.94 4.22
C GLY A 183 3.86 7.07 4.14
N ILE A 184 4.43 6.55 3.06
CA ILE A 184 5.87 6.62 2.75
C ILE A 184 6.01 7.20 1.34
N VAL A 185 6.77 8.28 1.22
CA VAL A 185 7.21 8.84 -0.06
C VAL A 185 8.72 8.66 -0.14
N LEU A 186 9.21 8.05 -1.22
CA LEU A 186 10.64 7.79 -1.42
C LEU A 186 11.33 8.96 -2.11
N GLN A 187 12.63 9.14 -1.83
CA GLN A 187 13.47 10.10 -2.54
C GLN A 187 13.71 9.66 -4.00
N ASP A 188 13.81 8.34 -4.23
CA ASP A 188 13.95 7.72 -5.53
C ASP A 188 12.72 6.86 -5.82
N SER A 189 11.89 7.30 -6.78
CA SER A 189 10.66 6.61 -7.15
C SER A 189 10.90 5.25 -7.82
N SER A 190 12.09 4.99 -8.37
CA SER A 190 12.39 3.70 -8.99
C SER A 190 12.44 2.55 -7.97
N ARG A 191 12.57 2.87 -6.68
CA ARG A 191 12.70 1.90 -5.58
C ARG A 191 11.39 1.51 -4.91
N TYR A 192 10.25 2.06 -5.35
CA TYR A 192 8.95 1.78 -4.71
C TYR A 192 8.65 0.29 -4.64
N PHE A 193 8.85 -0.45 -5.73
CA PHE A 193 8.54 -1.89 -5.76
C PHE A 193 9.50 -2.72 -4.90
N TYR A 194 10.78 -2.37 -4.84
CA TYR A 194 11.71 -3.04 -3.92
C TYR A 194 11.30 -2.84 -2.46
N VAL A 195 11.01 -1.59 -2.08
CA VAL A 195 10.59 -1.26 -0.70
C VAL A 195 9.26 -1.93 -0.36
N LEU A 196 8.33 -1.96 -1.30
CA LEU A 196 7.04 -2.64 -1.16
C LEU A 196 7.22 -4.15 -0.92
N ALA A 197 8.13 -4.80 -1.66
CA ALA A 197 8.48 -6.20 -1.44
C ALA A 197 9.04 -6.45 -0.04
N ALA A 198 9.97 -5.59 0.41
CA ALA A 198 10.55 -5.72 1.75
C ALA A 198 9.50 -5.56 2.86
N LEU A 199 8.60 -4.58 2.73
CA LEU A 199 7.52 -4.31 3.69
C LEU A 199 6.44 -5.41 3.74
N ASN A 200 6.23 -6.16 2.66
CA ASN A 200 5.30 -7.30 2.63
C ASN A 200 6.00 -8.67 2.78
N SER A 201 7.31 -8.69 2.99
CA SER A 201 8.08 -9.92 3.21
C SER A 201 8.03 -10.38 4.68
N SER A 202 8.56 -11.56 4.98
CA SER A 202 8.73 -12.03 6.35
C SER A 202 9.61 -11.12 7.23
N ILE A 203 10.39 -10.20 6.63
CA ILE A 203 11.13 -9.19 7.39
C ILE A 203 10.19 -8.27 8.16
N SER A 204 9.00 -7.94 7.64
CA SER A 204 8.05 -7.07 8.35
C SER A 204 7.54 -7.69 9.65
N ARG A 205 7.32 -9.01 9.64
CA ARG A 205 6.96 -9.77 10.83
C ARG A 205 8.12 -9.84 11.83
N VAL A 206 9.36 -10.03 11.36
CA VAL A 206 10.55 -9.92 12.23
C VAL A 206 10.67 -8.52 12.83
N PHE A 207 10.38 -7.48 12.05
CA PHE A 207 10.41 -6.09 12.53
C PHE A 207 9.32 -5.81 13.57
N SER A 208 8.11 -6.33 13.40
CA SER A 208 7.05 -6.27 14.41
C SER A 208 7.51 -6.87 15.74
N GLU A 209 8.15 -8.04 15.70
CA GLU A 209 8.75 -8.69 16.88
C GLU A 209 9.87 -7.87 17.53
N ILE A 210 10.72 -7.21 16.74
CA ILE A 210 11.74 -6.28 17.25
C ILE A 210 11.07 -5.12 18.00
N CYS A 211 10.01 -4.54 17.43
CA CYS A 211 9.31 -3.41 18.02
C CYS A 211 8.60 -3.78 19.33
N GLN A 212 7.99 -4.97 19.38
CA GLN A 212 7.36 -5.52 20.59
C GLN A 212 8.40 -5.75 21.70
N ASN A 213 9.54 -6.37 21.39
CA ASN A 213 10.60 -6.64 22.37
C ASN A 213 11.22 -5.35 22.95
N ASN A 214 11.34 -4.31 22.12
CA ASN A 214 11.86 -3.02 22.54
C ASN A 214 10.83 -2.10 23.20
N ARG A 215 9.58 -2.56 23.41
CA ARG A 215 8.44 -1.76 23.90
C ARG A 215 8.22 -0.46 23.11
N LEU A 216 8.60 -0.49 21.82
CA LEU A 216 8.39 0.62 20.90
C LEU A 216 6.97 0.60 20.33
N TYR A 217 6.33 -0.58 20.34
CA TYR A 217 4.99 -0.79 19.83
C TYR A 217 3.98 -0.91 20.97
N ASN A 218 3.06 0.05 21.06
CA ASN A 218 1.96 0.04 22.04
C ASN A 218 0.61 -0.37 21.39
N GLY A 219 0.65 -1.07 20.26
CA GLY A 219 -0.55 -1.50 19.55
C GLY A 219 -0.95 -0.61 18.36
N SER A 220 -0.15 0.41 18.01
CA SER A 220 -0.36 1.20 16.80
C SER A 220 0.94 1.56 16.09
N LEU A 221 0.93 1.46 14.76
CA LEU A 221 2.02 1.86 13.88
C LEU A 221 2.14 3.39 13.78
N THR A 222 3.32 3.90 14.11
CA THR A 222 3.65 5.32 13.99
C THR A 222 4.78 5.55 12.97
N PRO A 223 4.88 6.74 12.34
CA PRO A 223 6.00 7.09 11.48
C PRO A 223 7.34 6.94 12.19
N THR A 224 7.43 7.28 13.48
CA THR A 224 8.65 7.13 14.28
C THR A 224 9.11 5.67 14.37
N ILE A 225 8.16 4.73 14.47
CA ILE A 225 8.45 3.30 14.45
C ILE A 225 8.86 2.89 13.04
N LEU A 226 8.04 3.21 12.03
CA LEU A 226 8.25 2.76 10.65
C LEU A 226 9.55 3.29 10.04
N LYS A 227 9.99 4.50 10.42
CA LYS A 227 11.31 5.05 10.10
C LYS A 227 12.46 4.12 10.45
N ARG A 228 12.31 3.29 11.49
CA ARG A 228 13.32 2.32 11.96
C ARG A 228 13.25 0.98 11.25
N PHE A 229 12.34 0.79 10.30
CA PHE A 229 12.26 -0.46 9.55
C PHE A 229 13.62 -0.73 8.88
N PRO A 230 14.28 -1.86 9.18
CA PRO A 230 15.61 -2.16 8.66
C PRO A 230 15.51 -2.50 7.18
N LEU A 231 16.30 -1.81 6.35
CA LEU A 231 16.29 -1.98 4.91
C LEU A 231 17.68 -2.34 4.40
N VAL A 232 17.77 -3.45 3.67
CA VAL A 232 18.99 -3.90 3.00
C VAL A 232 18.72 -3.86 1.51
N PHE A 233 19.67 -3.39 0.72
CA PHE A 233 19.65 -3.54 -0.74
C PHE A 233 20.65 -4.64 -1.14
N PRO A 234 20.34 -5.45 -2.16
CA PRO A 234 21.30 -6.43 -2.65
C PRO A 234 22.49 -5.70 -3.30
N ASP A 235 23.68 -6.29 -3.19
CA ASP A 235 24.89 -5.72 -3.81
C ASP A 235 24.82 -5.85 -5.35
N GLU A 236 24.06 -6.84 -5.84
CA GLU A 236 23.84 -7.11 -7.25
C GLU A 236 22.62 -6.33 -7.76
N LYS A 237 22.86 -5.35 -8.64
CA LYS A 237 21.81 -4.50 -9.21
C LYS A 237 20.71 -5.30 -9.94
N ASN A 238 21.05 -6.44 -10.54
CA ASN A 238 20.07 -7.29 -11.21
C ASN A 238 19.07 -7.89 -10.23
N LEU A 239 19.51 -8.28 -9.03
CA LEU A 239 18.63 -8.85 -8.00
C LEU A 239 17.64 -7.81 -7.47
N GLU A 240 18.06 -6.55 -7.26
CA GLU A 240 17.15 -5.45 -6.90
C GLU A 240 16.08 -5.24 -7.99
N SER A 241 16.50 -5.25 -9.26
CA SER A 241 15.60 -5.12 -10.40
C SER A 241 14.62 -6.30 -10.50
N LEU A 242 15.10 -7.53 -10.28
CA LEU A 242 14.30 -8.74 -10.32
C LEU A 242 13.21 -8.74 -9.24
N ILE A 243 13.58 -8.40 -8.00
CA ILE A 243 12.64 -8.25 -6.88
C ILE A 243 11.61 -7.17 -7.20
N SER A 244 12.04 -6.04 -7.77
CA SER A 244 11.14 -4.94 -8.15
C SER A 244 10.13 -5.36 -9.23
N ILE A 245 10.56 -6.08 -10.26
CA ILE A 245 9.67 -6.58 -11.33
C ILE A 245 8.67 -7.59 -10.76
N LEU A 246 9.13 -8.53 -9.94
CA LEU A 246 8.24 -9.49 -9.31
C LEU A 246 7.24 -8.83 -8.34
N SER A 247 7.67 -7.80 -7.62
CA SER A 247 6.76 -7.00 -6.79
C SER A 247 5.74 -6.23 -7.62
N SER A 248 6.07 -5.77 -8.83
CA SER A 248 5.09 -5.14 -9.71
C SER A 248 4.06 -6.16 -10.22
N TYR A 249 4.48 -7.41 -10.47
CA TYR A 249 3.55 -8.51 -10.77
C TYR A 249 2.60 -8.75 -9.60
N LEU A 250 3.12 -8.79 -8.37
CA LEU A 250 2.28 -8.96 -7.17
C LEU A 250 1.28 -7.82 -6.99
N THR A 251 1.70 -6.57 -7.18
CA THR A 251 0.78 -5.45 -7.13
C THR A 251 -0.29 -5.54 -8.23
N TYR A 252 0.05 -6.02 -9.43
CA TYR A 252 -0.94 -6.27 -10.47
C TYR A 252 -1.93 -7.38 -10.08
N ILE A 253 -1.44 -8.54 -9.63
CA ILE A 253 -2.27 -9.70 -9.26
C ILE A 253 -3.22 -9.34 -8.12
N HIS A 254 -2.71 -8.73 -7.05
CA HIS A 254 -3.53 -8.23 -5.93
C HIS A 254 -4.60 -7.26 -6.43
N GLY A 255 -4.22 -6.31 -7.29
CA GLY A 255 -5.16 -5.36 -7.90
C GLY A 255 -6.26 -6.03 -8.72
N GLN A 256 -5.98 -7.12 -9.45
CA GLN A 256 -6.98 -7.89 -10.17
C GLN A 256 -7.89 -8.68 -9.23
N ILE A 257 -7.33 -9.33 -8.20
CA ILE A 257 -8.11 -10.08 -7.21
C ILE A 257 -9.09 -9.13 -6.51
N TYR A 258 -8.62 -7.97 -6.03
CA TYR A 258 -9.47 -7.03 -5.30
C TYR A 258 -10.58 -6.40 -6.16
N ARG A 259 -10.37 -6.24 -7.47
CA ARG A 259 -11.38 -5.71 -8.40
C ARG A 259 -12.39 -6.75 -8.85
N ASN A 260 -11.94 -7.99 -9.00
CA ASN A 260 -12.71 -9.06 -9.64
C ASN A 260 -13.19 -10.12 -8.64
N ALA A 261 -13.15 -9.85 -7.33
CA ALA A 261 -13.68 -10.71 -6.28
C ALA A 261 -15.23 -10.86 -6.39
N SER A 262 -15.65 -11.55 -7.45
CA SER A 262 -16.96 -12.15 -7.63
C SER A 262 -16.82 -13.65 -7.32
N PRO A 263 -17.82 -14.29 -6.69
CA PRO A 263 -17.76 -15.70 -6.29
C PRO A 263 -17.56 -16.71 -7.44
N ASP A 264 -17.63 -16.28 -8.71
CA ASP A 264 -17.60 -17.14 -9.90
C ASP A 264 -16.24 -17.21 -10.63
N ILE A 265 -15.25 -16.39 -10.25
CA ILE A 265 -13.88 -16.58 -10.76
C ILE A 265 -13.26 -17.72 -9.96
N SER A 266 -12.61 -18.68 -10.63
CA SER A 266 -11.93 -19.78 -9.94
C SER A 266 -10.85 -19.19 -9.03
N GLU A 267 -11.21 -18.94 -7.77
CA GLU A 267 -10.35 -18.41 -6.72
C GLU A 267 -9.00 -19.16 -6.74
N SER A 268 -9.02 -20.46 -7.05
CA SER A 268 -7.82 -21.30 -7.12
C SER A 268 -6.69 -20.77 -8.03
N GLU A 269 -6.95 -20.33 -9.27
CA GLU A 269 -5.86 -20.05 -10.22
C GLU A 269 -5.12 -18.74 -9.89
N TYR A 270 -5.86 -17.68 -9.60
CA TYR A 270 -5.26 -16.39 -9.23
C TYR A 270 -4.55 -16.46 -7.87
N TYR A 271 -5.12 -17.16 -6.88
CA TYR A 271 -4.44 -17.37 -5.60
C TYR A 271 -3.22 -18.29 -5.72
N GLU A 272 -3.23 -19.29 -6.60
CA GLU A 272 -2.04 -20.11 -6.88
C GLU A 272 -0.93 -19.29 -7.53
N LEU A 273 -1.27 -18.44 -8.50
CA LEU A 273 -0.33 -17.53 -9.13
C LEU A 273 0.24 -16.53 -8.13
N LEU A 274 -0.62 -15.94 -7.29
CA LEU A 274 -0.23 -15.05 -6.21
C LEU A 274 0.78 -15.71 -5.28
N LYS A 275 0.43 -16.87 -4.70
CA LYS A 275 1.29 -17.60 -3.77
C LYS A 275 2.63 -17.98 -4.38
N PHE A 276 2.65 -18.30 -5.67
CA PHE A 276 3.89 -18.61 -6.38
C PHE A 276 4.85 -17.42 -6.37
N TYR A 277 4.38 -16.24 -6.80
CA TYR A 277 5.22 -15.05 -6.86
C TYR A 277 5.56 -14.49 -5.48
N GLU A 278 4.63 -14.52 -4.51
CA GLU A 278 4.88 -14.10 -3.13
C GLU A 278 6.00 -14.91 -2.51
N ARG A 279 5.99 -16.23 -2.76
CA ARG A 279 7.04 -17.12 -2.27
C ARG A 279 8.38 -16.79 -2.90
N ILE A 280 8.45 -16.56 -4.22
CA ILE A 280 9.71 -16.19 -4.87
C ILE A 280 10.24 -14.86 -4.32
N VAL A 281 9.41 -13.82 -4.28
CA VAL A 281 9.80 -12.49 -3.78
C VAL A 281 10.29 -12.58 -2.34
N ASN A 282 9.57 -13.28 -1.47
CA ASN A 282 9.96 -13.43 -0.07
C ASN A 282 11.29 -14.19 0.07
N LEU A 283 11.56 -15.21 -0.77
CA LEU A 283 12.86 -15.89 -0.77
C LEU A 283 14.00 -14.95 -1.19
N LEU A 284 13.83 -14.18 -2.26
CA LEU A 284 14.86 -13.24 -2.75
C LEU A 284 15.15 -12.13 -1.72
N VAL A 285 14.11 -11.59 -1.08
CA VAL A 285 14.26 -10.59 -0.02
C VAL A 285 14.96 -11.20 1.20
N LEU A 286 14.57 -12.40 1.65
CA LEU A 286 15.22 -13.04 2.79
C LEU A 286 16.70 -13.33 2.53
N ASP A 287 17.05 -13.79 1.33
CA ASP A 287 18.45 -14.05 0.99
C ASP A 287 19.31 -12.77 1.09
N THR A 288 18.76 -11.65 0.63
CA THR A 288 19.40 -10.32 0.74
C THR A 288 19.73 -9.94 2.18
N TYR A 289 18.88 -10.33 3.15
CA TYR A 289 19.06 -9.98 4.57
C TYR A 289 20.00 -10.94 5.32
N PHE A 290 20.06 -12.21 4.92
CA PHE A 290 20.72 -13.25 5.72
C PHE A 290 21.97 -13.82 5.06
N THR A 291 21.81 -14.49 3.93
CA THR A 291 22.79 -15.48 3.45
C THR A 291 23.51 -15.04 2.17
N LYS A 292 22.86 -14.29 1.27
CA LYS A 292 23.41 -13.82 -0.01
C LYS A 292 24.04 -14.95 -0.83
N ASP A 293 23.41 -16.12 -0.82
CA ASP A 293 23.99 -17.36 -1.34
C ASP A 293 22.95 -18.28 -2.00
N LEU A 294 21.86 -17.69 -2.48
CA LEU A 294 20.92 -18.37 -3.36
C LEU A 294 21.66 -19.05 -4.52
N ASP A 295 21.17 -20.23 -4.91
CA ASP A 295 21.70 -20.99 -6.03
C ASP A 295 21.75 -20.09 -7.29
N PRO A 296 22.92 -19.82 -7.88
CA PRO A 296 23.02 -18.94 -9.04
C PRO A 296 22.14 -19.39 -10.20
N ARG A 297 21.94 -20.72 -10.33
CA ARG A 297 21.03 -21.29 -11.35
C ARG A 297 19.59 -20.84 -11.13
N PHE A 298 19.16 -20.71 -9.88
CA PHE A 298 17.81 -20.21 -9.57
C PHE A 298 17.66 -18.77 -10.06
N LEU A 299 18.66 -17.91 -9.79
CA LEU A 299 18.66 -16.52 -10.26
C LEU A 299 18.68 -16.44 -11.79
N GLU A 300 19.52 -17.22 -12.46
CA GLU A 300 19.57 -17.30 -13.93
C GLU A 300 18.22 -17.72 -14.53
N ILE A 301 17.55 -18.72 -13.95
CA ILE A 301 16.22 -19.16 -14.40
C ILE A 301 15.21 -18.01 -14.29
N LEU A 302 15.25 -17.29 -13.16
CA LEU A 302 14.37 -16.15 -12.94
C LEU A 302 14.66 -15.00 -13.92
N GLU A 303 15.93 -14.62 -14.11
CA GLU A 303 16.34 -13.56 -15.04
C GLU A 303 15.96 -13.86 -16.50
N VAL A 304 16.05 -15.12 -16.93
CA VAL A 304 15.70 -15.53 -18.30
C VAL A 304 14.20 -15.48 -18.54
N ASN A 305 13.38 -15.77 -17.52
CA ASN A 305 11.94 -15.89 -17.68
C ASN A 305 11.15 -14.64 -17.29
N ILE A 306 11.66 -13.84 -16.35
CA ILE A 306 10.98 -12.66 -15.82
C ILE A 306 11.35 -11.46 -16.67
N MET A 307 10.34 -10.89 -17.32
CA MET A 307 10.48 -9.72 -18.17
C MET A 307 9.92 -8.49 -17.46
N PRO A 308 10.52 -7.30 -17.60
CA PRO A 308 9.91 -6.08 -17.09
C PRO A 308 8.47 -5.96 -17.63
N SER A 309 7.49 -5.84 -16.73
CA SER A 309 6.15 -5.43 -17.16
C SER A 309 6.28 -4.04 -17.77
N GLY A 310 6.02 -3.90 -19.07
CA GLY A 310 6.13 -2.62 -19.76
C GLY A 310 5.18 -1.60 -19.14
N GLY A 311 5.69 -0.77 -18.23
CA GLY A 311 4.95 0.29 -17.54
C GLY A 311 3.83 -0.22 -16.62
N TYR A 312 3.74 0.34 -15.43
CA TYR A 312 2.44 0.45 -14.78
C TYR A 312 1.51 1.22 -15.72
N PRO A 313 0.23 0.85 -15.92
CA PRO A 313 -0.69 1.71 -16.64
C PRO A 313 -0.88 2.99 -15.82
N GLU A 314 -0.06 3.98 -16.11
CA GLU A 314 -0.22 5.33 -15.64
C GLU A 314 -1.54 5.88 -16.20
N ARG A 315 -2.28 6.56 -15.32
CA ARG A 315 -3.48 7.38 -15.56
C ARG A 315 -4.82 6.67 -15.45
N SER A 316 -5.55 7.10 -14.42
CA SER A 316 -6.98 7.45 -14.45
C SER A 316 -7.83 6.71 -15.47
N GLY A 317 -8.58 5.70 -15.03
CA GLY A 317 -9.69 5.13 -15.79
C GLY A 317 -9.27 4.47 -17.12
N PHE A 318 -9.29 3.14 -17.15
CA PHE A 318 -9.47 2.30 -18.34
C PHE A 318 -9.33 3.02 -19.70
N SER A 319 -8.11 3.32 -20.12
CA SER A 319 -7.83 3.76 -21.49
C SER A 319 -6.37 3.47 -21.86
N GLY A 320 -6.05 2.17 -21.95
CA GLY A 320 -4.73 1.67 -22.33
C GLY A 320 -4.76 0.18 -22.68
N SER A 321 -5.50 -0.16 -23.74
CA SER A 321 -5.44 -1.29 -24.70
C SER A 321 -4.84 -2.69 -24.39
N GLU A 322 -4.39 -3.06 -23.20
CA GLU A 322 -4.14 -4.47 -22.86
C GLU A 322 -5.33 -5.04 -22.08
N ASP A 323 -5.97 -6.08 -22.62
CA ASP A 323 -7.02 -6.83 -21.91
C ASP A 323 -6.45 -7.34 -20.57
N PRO A 324 -7.04 -7.00 -19.40
CA PRO A 324 -6.56 -7.47 -18.11
C PRO A 324 -6.37 -8.98 -18.01
N ARG A 325 -7.17 -9.76 -18.76
CA ARG A 325 -7.00 -11.21 -18.88
C ARG A 325 -5.70 -11.57 -19.59
N SER A 326 -5.33 -10.83 -20.62
CA SER A 326 -4.11 -11.06 -21.39
C SER A 326 -2.85 -10.96 -20.54
N PHE A 327 -2.77 -10.05 -19.57
CA PHE A 327 -1.59 -9.96 -18.70
C PHE A 327 -1.56 -11.06 -17.63
N MET A 328 -2.71 -11.45 -17.05
CA MET A 328 -2.77 -12.61 -16.15
C MET A 328 -2.32 -13.89 -16.86
N ASP A 329 -2.75 -14.10 -18.11
CA ASP A 329 -2.33 -15.23 -18.93
C ASP A 329 -0.81 -15.19 -19.20
N LYS A 330 -0.24 -14.01 -19.49
CA LYS A 330 1.23 -13.84 -19.62
C LYS A 330 1.95 -14.25 -18.32
N LEU A 331 1.46 -13.83 -17.16
CA LEU A 331 2.04 -14.19 -15.87
C LEU A 331 1.93 -15.69 -15.58
N GLN A 332 0.85 -16.34 -16.02
CA GLN A 332 0.68 -17.79 -15.91
C GLN A 332 1.70 -18.53 -16.80
N VAL A 333 1.92 -18.05 -18.03
CA VAL A 333 2.95 -18.57 -18.94
C VAL A 333 4.35 -18.39 -18.35
N ILE A 334 4.67 -17.24 -17.74
CA ILE A 334 5.97 -17.02 -17.08
C ILE A 334 6.16 -18.02 -15.94
N LYS A 335 5.16 -18.21 -15.07
CA LYS A 335 5.17 -19.23 -14.02
C LYS A 335 5.46 -20.61 -14.61
N GLN A 336 4.76 -20.99 -15.69
CA GLN A 336 4.93 -22.29 -16.32
C GLN A 336 6.34 -22.47 -16.90
N ASN A 337 6.88 -21.46 -17.59
CA ASN A 337 8.24 -21.51 -18.13
C ASN A 337 9.31 -21.67 -17.04
N ILE A 338 9.13 -21.00 -15.90
CA ILE A 338 10.01 -21.18 -14.72
C ILE A 338 9.95 -22.62 -14.22
N LEU A 339 8.73 -23.16 -14.03
CA LEU A 339 8.52 -24.52 -13.52
C LEU A 339 9.03 -25.61 -14.47
N ASP A 340 8.87 -25.40 -15.78
CA ASP A 340 9.29 -26.35 -16.83
C ASP A 340 10.79 -26.29 -17.13
N THR A 341 11.51 -25.31 -16.58
CA THR A 341 12.96 -25.23 -16.76
C THR A 341 13.62 -26.46 -16.10
N PRO A 342 14.37 -27.30 -16.83
CA PRO A 342 14.83 -28.63 -16.37
C PRO A 342 15.64 -28.68 -15.05
N ASP A 343 16.15 -27.54 -14.61
CA ASP A 343 16.96 -27.41 -13.40
C ASP A 343 16.26 -26.66 -12.25
N PHE A 344 15.04 -26.14 -12.46
CA PHE A 344 14.30 -25.42 -11.41
C PHE A 344 14.05 -26.31 -10.19
N GLY A 345 13.55 -27.53 -10.38
CA GLY A 345 13.38 -28.51 -9.29
C GLY A 345 14.68 -29.03 -8.68
N LYS A 346 15.84 -28.73 -9.29
CA LYS A 346 17.18 -29.10 -8.80
C LYS A 346 17.90 -27.95 -8.12
N CYS A 347 17.32 -26.74 -8.13
CA CYS A 347 17.82 -25.60 -7.38
C CYS A 347 17.78 -25.94 -5.89
N ARG A 348 18.92 -25.82 -5.22
CA ARG A 348 19.02 -26.16 -3.79
C ARG A 348 19.29 -24.91 -3.00
N PHE A 349 18.48 -24.71 -1.99
CA PHE A 349 18.82 -23.77 -0.91
C PHE A 349 19.83 -24.46 0.00
N ASN A 350 20.85 -23.71 0.43
CA ASN A 350 21.77 -24.22 1.43
C ASN A 350 21.00 -24.56 2.73
N SER A 351 21.63 -25.37 3.58
CA SER A 351 21.02 -25.82 4.83
C SER A 351 20.72 -24.69 5.80
N GLU A 352 21.45 -23.58 5.70
CA GLU A 352 21.31 -22.43 6.58
C GLU A 352 20.06 -21.61 6.25
N PHE A 353 19.87 -21.25 4.98
CA PHE A 353 18.67 -20.59 4.46
C PHE A 353 17.42 -21.43 4.68
N THR A 354 17.50 -22.74 4.41
CA THR A 354 16.41 -23.69 4.71
C THR A 354 16.03 -23.68 6.20
N ASN A 355 17.02 -23.57 7.08
CA ASN A 355 16.80 -23.50 8.51
C ASN A 355 16.16 -22.16 8.93
N ILE A 356 16.56 -21.03 8.34
CA ILE A 356 15.92 -19.73 8.55
C ILE A 356 14.44 -19.80 8.16
N LEU A 357 14.13 -20.31 6.97
CA LEU A 357 12.74 -20.47 6.51
C LEU A 357 11.91 -21.34 7.46
N ALA A 358 12.47 -22.46 7.91
CA ALA A 358 11.80 -23.34 8.87
C ALA A 358 11.55 -22.63 10.21
N THR A 359 12.52 -21.86 10.71
CA THR A 359 12.37 -21.09 11.94
C THR A 359 11.31 -19.99 11.79
N LEU A 360 11.30 -19.24 10.67
CA LEU A 360 10.26 -18.23 10.41
C LEU A 360 8.87 -18.88 10.35
N LYS A 361 8.73 -19.97 9.62
CA LYS A 361 7.47 -20.71 9.49
C LYS A 361 6.95 -21.23 10.83
N ASN A 362 7.80 -21.85 11.63
CA ASN A 362 7.40 -22.46 12.91
C ASN A 362 7.04 -21.43 14.00
N ASN A 363 7.41 -20.16 13.83
CA ASN A 363 7.12 -19.08 14.76
C ASN A 363 5.97 -18.17 14.28
N GLY A 364 5.23 -18.55 13.24
CA GLY A 364 4.14 -17.74 12.67
C GLY A 364 4.60 -16.52 11.88
N VAL A 365 5.85 -16.53 11.38
CA VAL A 365 6.51 -15.43 10.67
C VAL A 365 6.53 -15.66 9.14
N TRP A 366 6.00 -16.79 8.65
CA TRP A 366 5.97 -17.16 7.23
C TRP A 366 4.56 -17.43 6.73
#